data_AF-A0A5C6P3Y8-F1
#
_entry.id   AF-A0A5C6P3Y8-F1
#
_cell.length_a   1.000
_cell.length_b   1.000
_cell.length_c   1.000
_cell.angle_alpha   90.00
_cell.angle_beta   90.00
_cell.angle_gamma   90.00
#
_symmetry.space_group_name_H-M   'P 1'
#
loop_
_entity.id
_entity.type
_entity.pdbx_description
1 polymer ?
#
loop_
_entity_poly.entity_id
_entity_poly.type
_entity_poly.pdbx_seq_one_letter_code
_entity_poly.pdbx_strand_id
1 'polypeptide(L)'
;MVLNRKKVECLLRLKEEILPRVEEFKYLGVLFTSEGRMEQDIDRRIGAASAVMRTLHRDRVRSSAIREEFGVEPLLLRVERSQMRWLGHLVRMPPGPGNAWGSPRMSWKK
;
A
#
# COMPACT_ATOMS: atom_id res chain seq x y z
N MET A 1 5.85 0.39 -26.14
CA MET A 1 5.93 0.50 -27.62
C MET A 1 4.79 1.37 -28.09
N VAL A 2 5.06 2.43 -28.85
CA VAL A 2 4.00 3.27 -29.45
C VAL A 2 3.81 2.83 -30.90
N LEU A 3 2.71 2.13 -31.17
CA LEU A 3 2.32 1.78 -32.54
C LEU A 3 1.59 2.98 -33.15
N ASN A 4 2.31 3.78 -33.95
CA ASN A 4 1.68 4.85 -34.73
C ASN A 4 0.65 4.23 -35.70
N ARG A 5 -0.64 4.48 -35.46
CA ARG A 5 -1.75 3.99 -36.29
C ARG A 5 -2.38 5.15 -37.05
N LYS A 6 -2.31 5.11 -38.39
CA LYS A 6 -3.21 5.89 -39.24
C LYS A 6 -4.64 5.40 -39.03
N LYS A 7 -5.60 6.31 -38.82
CA LYS A 7 -7.04 5.99 -38.75
C LYS A 7 -7.50 5.60 -40.15
N VAL A 8 -7.60 4.30 -40.42
CA VAL A 8 -8.14 3.74 -41.67
C VAL A 8 -9.61 3.40 -41.48
N GLU A 9 -10.45 3.69 -42.47
CA GLU A 9 -11.82 3.22 -42.51
C GLU A 9 -11.86 1.83 -43.14
N CYS A 10 -12.34 0.85 -42.39
CA CYS A 10 -12.36 -0.56 -42.77
C CYS A 10 -13.76 -1.11 -42.50
N LEU A 11 -14.45 -1.52 -43.56
CA LEU A 11 -15.74 -2.20 -43.48
C LEU A 11 -15.49 -3.70 -43.30
N LEU A 12 -15.49 -4.15 -42.05
CA LEU A 12 -15.34 -5.57 -41.73
C LEU A 12 -16.67 -6.30 -41.99
N ARG A 13 -16.64 -7.33 -42.84
CA ARG A 13 -17.76 -8.26 -43.05
C ARG A 13 -17.50 -9.58 -42.34
N LEU A 14 -18.51 -10.10 -41.67
CA LEU A 14 -18.46 -11.39 -40.98
C LEU A 14 -19.63 -12.25 -41.50
N LYS A 15 -19.30 -13.23 -42.35
CA LYS A 15 -20.24 -13.86 -43.28
C LYS A 15 -20.90 -12.82 -44.20
N GLU A 16 -22.16 -12.47 -43.93
CA GLU A 16 -22.97 -11.54 -44.74
C GLU A 16 -23.23 -10.21 -44.01
N GLU A 17 -22.94 -10.13 -42.71
CA GLU A 17 -23.18 -8.93 -41.90
C GLU A 17 -21.96 -8.00 -41.86
N ILE A 18 -22.21 -6.69 -41.83
CA ILE A 18 -21.17 -5.68 -41.61
C ILE A 18 -21.06 -5.42 -40.11
N LEU A 19 -19.86 -5.56 -39.54
CA LEU A 19 -19.64 -5.30 -38.12
C LEU A 19 -19.80 -3.80 -37.81
N PRO A 20 -20.56 -3.43 -36.75
CA PRO A 20 -20.69 -2.04 -36.35
C PRO A 20 -19.34 -1.52 -35.83
N ARG A 21 -18.93 -0.35 -36.34
CA ARG A 21 -17.74 0.35 -35.85
C ARG A 21 -18.13 1.28 -34.71
N VAL A 22 -17.54 1.06 -33.54
CA VAL A 22 -17.80 1.84 -32.31
C VAL A 22 -16.52 2.55 -31.83
N GLU A 23 -16.69 3.66 -31.12
CA GLU A 23 -15.56 4.42 -30.56
C GLU A 23 -14.92 3.72 -29.35
N GLU A 24 -15.74 3.04 -28.55
CA GLU A 24 -15.34 2.23 -27.40
C GLU A 24 -16.01 0.84 -27.49
N PHE A 25 -15.25 -0.21 -27.19
CA PHE A 25 -15.75 -1.58 -27.13
C PHE A 25 -15.17 -2.31 -25.91
N LYS A 26 -16.00 -2.97 -25.12
CA LYS A 26 -15.54 -3.75 -23.97
C LYS A 26 -15.57 -5.25 -24.29
N TYR A 27 -14.43 -5.92 -24.19
CA TYR A 27 -14.31 -7.36 -24.43
C TYR A 27 -13.44 -8.02 -23.35
N LEU A 28 -13.94 -9.12 -22.77
CA LEU A 28 -13.30 -9.89 -21.68
C LEU A 28 -12.78 -9.03 -20.51
N GLY A 29 -13.45 -7.91 -20.22
CA GLY A 29 -13.09 -6.98 -19.15
C GLY A 29 -12.17 -5.82 -19.56
N VAL A 30 -11.57 -5.85 -20.75
CA VAL A 30 -10.71 -4.79 -21.30
C VAL A 30 -11.54 -3.82 -22.14
N LEU A 31 -11.29 -2.53 -21.99
CA LEU A 31 -11.82 -1.46 -22.84
C LEU A 31 -10.87 -1.19 -24.02
N PHE A 32 -11.40 -1.28 -25.22
CA PHE A 32 -10.71 -0.96 -26.47
C PHE A 32 -11.26 0.35 -27.03
N THR A 33 -10.38 1.31 -27.31
CA THR A 33 -10.74 2.55 -28.02
C THR A 33 -10.46 2.42 -29.51
N SER A 34 -11.24 3.10 -30.35
CA SER A 34 -11.06 3.11 -31.81
C SER A 34 -9.73 3.73 -32.27
N GLU A 35 -9.12 4.56 -31.41
CA GLU A 35 -7.79 5.14 -31.58
C GLU A 35 -6.65 4.18 -31.19
N GLY A 36 -6.96 3.09 -30.49
CA GLY A 36 -5.97 2.14 -29.96
C GLY A 36 -5.24 2.64 -28.71
N ARG A 37 -5.71 3.72 -28.09
CA ARG A 37 -5.26 4.21 -26.77
C ARG A 37 -5.71 3.26 -25.66
N MET A 38 -4.85 3.05 -24.68
CA MET A 38 -5.04 2.12 -23.55
C MET A 38 -5.19 2.85 -22.21
N GLU A 39 -4.90 4.14 -22.17
CA GLU A 39 -4.86 4.99 -20.99
C GLU A 39 -6.20 4.93 -20.23
N GLN A 40 -7.33 5.02 -20.93
CA GLN A 40 -8.66 4.92 -20.34
C GLN A 40 -8.96 3.54 -19.72
N ASP A 41 -8.47 2.42 -20.29
CA ASP A 41 -8.61 1.08 -19.67
C ASP A 41 -7.77 1.00 -18.40
N ILE A 42 -6.53 1.49 -18.45
CA ILE A 42 -5.59 1.51 -17.34
C ILE A 42 -6.17 2.32 -16.17
N ASP A 43 -6.61 3.56 -16.42
CA ASP A 43 -7.19 4.44 -15.40
C ASP A 43 -8.44 3.82 -14.77
N ARG A 44 -9.33 3.24 -15.59
CA ARG A 44 -10.54 2.53 -15.13
C ARG A 44 -10.20 1.34 -14.24
N ARG A 45 -9.19 0.55 -14.59
CA ARG A 45 -8.77 -0.64 -13.84
C ARG A 45 -8.05 -0.28 -12.55
N ILE A 46 -7.20 0.74 -12.57
CA ILE A 46 -6.57 1.32 -11.36
C ILE A 46 -7.65 1.87 -10.41
N GLY A 47 -8.64 2.61 -10.94
CA GLY A 47 -9.76 3.11 -10.15
C GLY A 47 -10.58 2.00 -9.50
N ALA A 48 -10.94 0.96 -10.24
CA ALA A 48 -11.67 -0.20 -9.72
C ALA A 48 -10.89 -0.96 -8.63
N ALA A 49 -9.60 -1.24 -8.86
CA ALA A 49 -8.75 -1.88 -7.86
C ALA A 49 -8.59 -1.00 -6.60
N SER A 50 -8.46 0.32 -6.77
CA SER A 50 -8.35 1.28 -5.66
C SER A 50 -9.62 1.37 -4.82
N ALA A 51 -10.79 1.23 -5.43
CA ALA A 51 -12.08 1.16 -4.72
C ALA A 51 -12.16 -0.10 -3.83
N VAL A 52 -11.79 -1.27 -4.36
CA VAL A 52 -11.74 -2.54 -3.60
C VAL A 52 -10.70 -2.47 -2.47
N MET A 53 -9.50 -1.94 -2.74
CA MET A 53 -8.48 -1.76 -1.69
C MET A 53 -8.95 -0.80 -0.59
N ARG A 54 -9.76 0.23 -0.92
CA ARG A 54 -10.34 1.15 0.06
C ARG A 54 -11.39 0.49 0.95
N THR A 55 -12.24 -0.40 0.43
CA THR A 55 -13.19 -1.15 1.27
C THR A 55 -12.45 -2.14 2.18
N LEU A 56 -11.57 -2.97 1.61
CA LEU A 56 -10.76 -3.92 2.38
C LEU A 56 -9.93 -3.25 3.50
N HIS A 57 -9.42 -2.03 3.28
CA HIS A 57 -8.71 -1.27 4.31
C HIS A 57 -9.62 -0.78 5.45
N ARG A 58 -10.90 -0.48 5.16
CA ARG A 58 -11.90 -0.10 6.18
C ARG A 58 -12.40 -1.30 6.96
N ASP A 59 -12.60 -2.42 6.28
CA ASP A 59 -13.11 -3.66 6.85
C ASP A 59 -12.06 -4.41 7.68
N ARG A 60 -10.77 -4.09 7.47
CA ARG A 60 -9.65 -4.66 8.24
C ARG A 60 -9.68 -4.19 9.70
N VAL A 61 -10.04 -5.10 10.59
CA VAL A 61 -9.88 -4.94 12.05
C VAL A 61 -8.45 -4.52 12.38
N ARG A 62 -8.29 -3.42 13.12
CA ARG A 62 -6.98 -2.91 13.52
C ARG A 62 -6.34 -3.84 14.54
N SER A 63 -5.03 -4.05 14.45
CA SER A 63 -4.30 -4.90 15.41
C SER A 63 -4.38 -4.36 16.85
N SER A 64 -4.67 -3.06 17.05
CA SER A 64 -4.99 -2.50 18.37
C SER A 64 -6.30 -3.04 18.95
N ALA A 65 -7.36 -3.12 18.14
CA ALA A 65 -8.67 -3.64 18.59
C ALA A 65 -8.57 -5.13 18.94
N ILE A 66 -7.87 -5.92 18.13
CA ILE A 66 -7.57 -7.34 18.44
C ILE A 66 -6.79 -7.44 19.76
N ARG A 67 -5.78 -6.60 19.97
CA ARG A 67 -4.99 -6.60 21.22
C ARG A 67 -5.82 -6.24 22.44
N GLU A 68 -6.72 -5.27 22.31
CA GLU A 68 -7.64 -4.85 23.36
C GLU A 68 -8.62 -5.98 23.73
N GLU A 69 -9.25 -6.61 22.75
CA GLU A 69 -10.16 -7.75 22.92
C GLU A 69 -9.50 -8.96 23.61
N PHE A 70 -8.28 -9.31 23.20
CA PHE A 70 -7.52 -10.43 23.78
C PHE A 70 -6.66 -10.03 25.01
N GLY A 71 -6.78 -8.82 25.53
CA GLY A 71 -5.99 -8.33 26.68
C GLY A 71 -4.47 -8.29 26.46
N VAL A 72 -4.02 -8.31 25.20
CA VAL A 72 -2.60 -8.35 24.81
C VAL A 72 -1.99 -6.98 24.96
N GLU A 73 -1.04 -6.86 25.89
CA GLU A 73 -0.35 -5.60 26.17
C GLU A 73 0.25 -4.95 24.89
N PRO A 74 0.00 -3.65 24.64
CA PRO A 74 0.66 -2.87 23.60
C PRO A 74 2.19 -2.98 23.68
N LEU A 75 2.84 -3.11 22.52
CA LEU A 75 4.30 -3.19 22.44
C LEU A 75 5.01 -1.97 23.04
N LEU A 76 4.39 -0.78 22.96
CA LEU A 76 4.92 0.45 23.54
C LEU A 76 5.10 0.31 25.07
N LEU A 77 4.07 -0.15 25.79
CA LEU A 77 4.14 -0.36 27.24
C LEU A 77 5.20 -1.40 27.63
N ARG A 78 5.39 -2.44 26.81
CA ARG A 78 6.45 -3.45 27.01
C ARG A 78 7.84 -2.85 26.82
N VAL A 79 8.02 -1.98 25.83
CA VAL A 79 9.28 -1.26 25.56
C VAL A 79 9.56 -0.26 26.68
N GLU A 80 8.60 0.57 27.06
CA GLU A 80 8.71 1.54 28.16
C GLU A 80 9.03 0.85 29.49
N ARG A 81 8.29 -0.21 29.87
CA ARG A 81 8.60 -1.04 31.06
C ARG A 81 9.91 -1.84 30.95
N SER A 82 10.58 -1.85 29.80
CA SER A 82 11.94 -2.41 29.66
C SER A 82 13.01 -1.32 29.74
N GLN A 83 12.76 -0.15 29.13
CA GLN A 83 13.58 1.05 29.26
C GLN A 83 13.64 1.54 30.72
N MET A 84 12.51 1.58 31.42
CA MET A 84 12.46 1.97 32.84
C MET A 84 13.17 0.98 33.76
N ARG A 85 13.13 -0.32 33.45
CA ARG A 85 13.94 -1.33 34.17
C ARG A 85 15.43 -1.10 33.94
N TRP A 86 15.84 -0.92 32.68
CA TRP A 86 17.23 -0.61 32.32
C TRP A 86 17.75 0.68 32.97
N LEU A 87 16.97 1.76 32.93
CA LEU A 87 17.29 3.03 33.61
C LEU A 87 17.41 2.83 35.12
N GLY A 88 16.53 2.01 35.72
CA GLY A 88 16.62 1.63 37.11
C GLY A 88 17.87 0.82 37.47
N HIS A 89 18.46 0.07 36.53
CA HIS A 89 19.78 -0.55 36.74
C HIS A 89 20.90 0.48 36.62
N LEU A 90 20.82 1.40 35.65
CA LEU A 90 21.78 2.47 35.44
C LEU A 90 21.93 3.38 36.68
N VAL A 91 20.79 3.80 37.26
CA VAL A 91 20.74 4.69 38.44
C VAL A 91 21.19 3.99 39.73
N ARG A 92 21.00 2.67 39.85
CA ARG A 92 21.43 1.88 41.02
C ARG A 92 22.85 1.34 40.90
N MET A 93 23.53 1.59 39.78
CA MET A 93 24.91 1.17 39.59
C MET A 93 25.81 2.01 40.50
N PRO A 94 26.60 1.41 41.41
CA PRO A 94 27.52 2.18 42.24
C PRO A 94 28.57 2.86 41.35
N PRO A 95 29.10 4.04 41.71
CA PRO A 95 30.19 4.66 40.97
C PRO A 95 31.41 3.73 40.97
N GLY A 96 31.79 3.27 39.78
CA GLY A 96 32.96 2.41 39.60
C GLY A 96 34.26 3.12 39.99
N PRO A 97 35.32 2.37 40.37
CA PRO A 97 36.60 2.94 40.69
C PRO A 97 37.26 3.50 39.42
N GLY A 98 37.06 4.79 39.19
CA GLY A 98 37.60 5.49 38.04
C GLY A 98 36.66 5.52 36.82
N ASN A 99 36.84 6.60 36.07
CA ASN A 99 36.22 7.06 34.83
C ASN A 99 36.37 6.13 33.59
N ALA A 100 36.29 4.80 33.74
CA ALA A 100 36.45 3.84 32.64
C ALA A 100 35.20 3.71 31.72
N TRP A 101 34.00 4.02 32.22
CA TRP A 101 32.73 3.87 31.47
C TRP A 101 32.06 5.24 31.30
N GLY A 102 32.59 6.03 30.35
CA GLY A 102 32.21 7.44 30.16
C GLY A 102 30.69 7.69 30.11
N SER A 103 30.28 8.86 30.64
CA SER A 103 28.89 9.26 30.89
C SER A 103 27.91 8.82 29.79
N PRO A 104 26.79 8.13 30.12
CA PRO A 104 25.84 7.62 29.15
C PRO A 104 25.35 8.71 28.18
N ARG A 105 25.85 8.69 26.95
CA ARG A 105 25.53 9.70 25.93
C ARG A 105 24.14 9.42 25.37
N MET A 106 23.13 9.99 26.02
CA MET A 106 21.71 9.90 25.65
C MET A 106 21.40 10.63 24.33
N SER A 107 21.91 10.15 23.19
CA SER A 107 21.56 10.66 21.87
C SER A 107 20.35 9.91 21.29
N TRP A 108 19.16 10.22 21.81
CA TRP A 108 17.91 9.90 21.12
C TRP A 108 17.75 10.89 19.97
N LYS A 109 17.95 10.45 18.72
CA LYS A 109 17.47 11.21 17.56
C LYS A 109 15.94 11.06 17.50
N LYS A 110 15.25 12.19 17.39
CA LYS A 110 13.87 12.26 16.86
C LYS A 110 13.89 12.02 15.35
#